data_AF-A0A7K1NN62-F1
#
_entry.id   AF-A0A7K1NN62-F1
#
_cell.length_a   1.000
_cell.length_b   1.000
_cell.length_c   1.000
_cell.angle_alpha   90.00
_cell.angle_beta   90.00
_cell.angle_gamma   90.00
#
_symmetry.space_group_name_H-M   'P 1'
#
loop_
_entity.id
_entity.type
_entity.pdbx_description
1 polymer ?
#
loop_
_entity_poly.entity_id
_entity_poly.type
_entity_poly.pdbx_seq_one_letter_code
_entity_poly.pdbx_strand_id
1 'polypeptide(L)'
;MPPSEAHLKADNASLGELLGDVTRDLSTLMRQEVELAKAELKQSATKAGKGSGMLAGAGVAGHFVLVFLSLALMFALGALMPLGWAALIVAVVWGITAAVLASIGRKELKQIKGLPQTGETLSEIPPTLKPGEVNR
;
A
#
# COMPACT_ATOMS: atom_id res chain seq x y z
N MET A 1 -56.95 1.72 17.28
CA MET A 1 -55.63 1.06 17.29
C MET A 1 -55.32 0.71 18.73
N PRO A 2 -54.98 -0.53 19.08
CA PRO A 2 -54.45 -0.80 20.41
C PRO A 2 -53.15 0.00 20.61
N PRO A 3 -52.90 0.56 21.80
CA PRO A 3 -51.65 1.26 22.10
C PRO A 3 -50.46 0.33 21.85
N SER A 4 -49.37 0.84 21.25
CA SER A 4 -48.18 0.03 21.02
C SER A 4 -47.58 -0.38 22.37
N GLU A 5 -47.06 -1.61 22.49
CA GLU A 5 -46.50 -2.13 23.74
C GLU A 5 -45.40 -1.23 24.32
N ALA A 6 -44.74 -0.43 23.47
CA ALA A 6 -43.74 0.55 23.88
C ALA A 6 -44.34 1.71 24.71
N HIS A 7 -45.58 2.14 24.43
CA HIS A 7 -46.27 3.18 25.20
C HIS A 7 -46.72 2.67 26.58
N LEU A 8 -47.21 1.42 26.65
CA LEU A 8 -47.65 0.81 27.92
C LEU A 8 -46.50 0.54 28.89
N LYS A 9 -45.31 0.24 28.36
CA LYS A 9 -44.09 0.04 29.15
C LYS A 9 -43.50 1.38 29.62
N ALA A 10 -43.55 2.43 28.79
CA ALA A 10 -43.04 3.75 29.14
C ALA A 10 -43.81 4.41 30.30
N ASP A 11 -45.13 4.21 30.38
CA ASP A 11 -45.97 4.75 31.47
C ASP A 11 -45.74 4.04 32.82
N ASN A 12 -45.13 2.85 32.83
CA ASN A 12 -44.85 2.04 34.04
C ASN A 12 -43.35 1.84 34.34
N ALA A 13 -42.46 2.25 33.45
CA ALA A 13 -41.01 2.08 33.60
C ALA A 13 -40.40 3.24 34.39
N SER A 14 -39.48 2.91 35.31
CA SER A 14 -38.73 3.93 36.03
C SER A 14 -37.76 4.66 35.10
N LEU A 15 -37.41 5.92 35.40
CA LEU A 15 -36.41 6.69 34.66
C LEU A 15 -35.05 5.96 34.54
N GLY A 16 -34.69 5.14 35.54
CA GLY A 16 -33.48 4.32 35.51
C GLY A 16 -33.54 3.19 34.50
N GLU A 17 -34.74 2.65 34.23
CA GLU A 17 -34.95 1.58 33.28
C GLU A 17 -34.91 2.11 31.83
N LEU A 18 -35.48 3.29 31.59
CA LEU A 18 -35.38 3.99 30.31
C LEU A 18 -33.93 4.41 29.98
N LEU A 19 -33.18 4.92 30.96
CA LEU A 19 -31.74 5.21 30.76
C LEU A 19 -30.93 3.95 30.49
N GLY A 20 -31.27 2.84 31.14
CA GLY A 20 -30.64 1.54 30.93
C GLY A 20 -30.85 1.01 29.51
N ASP A 21 -32.08 1.11 28.99
CA ASP A 21 -32.41 0.70 27.63
C ASP A 21 -31.69 1.59 26.59
N VAL A 22 -31.68 2.92 26.75
CA VAL A 22 -30.93 3.82 25.83
C VAL A 22 -29.43 3.54 25.85
N THR A 23 -28.84 3.31 27.02
CA THR A 23 -27.40 2.99 27.13
C THR A 23 -27.08 1.65 26.45
N ARG A 24 -27.97 0.67 26.57
CA ARG A 24 -27.84 -0.63 25.89
C ARG A 24 -27.95 -0.50 24.38
N ASP A 25 -28.87 0.33 23.90
CA ASP A 25 -29.04 0.58 22.46
C ASP A 25 -27.82 1.30 21.88
N LEU A 26 -27.30 2.32 22.57
CA LEU A 26 -26.06 3.01 22.18
C LEU A 26 -24.85 2.06 22.15
N SER A 27 -24.72 1.19 23.15
CA SER A 27 -23.67 0.16 23.18
C SER A 27 -23.80 -0.82 21.99
N THR A 28 -25.03 -1.17 21.63
CA THR A 28 -25.33 -2.02 20.47
C THR A 28 -24.94 -1.34 19.16
N LEU A 29 -25.30 -0.07 18.98
CA LEU A 29 -24.94 0.74 17.81
C LEU A 29 -23.42 0.89 17.68
N MET A 30 -22.73 1.22 18.77
CA MET A 30 -21.26 1.33 18.78
C MET A 30 -20.61 0.02 18.33
N ARG A 31 -21.10 -1.11 18.82
CA ARG A 31 -20.61 -2.43 18.38
C ARG A 31 -20.89 -2.67 16.90
N GLN A 32 -22.04 -2.26 16.38
CA GLN A 32 -22.38 -2.39 14.97
C GLN A 32 -21.49 -1.53 14.07
N GLU A 33 -21.22 -0.28 14.44
CA GLU A 33 -20.30 0.60 13.72
C GLU A 33 -18.89 0.02 13.66
N VAL A 34 -18.41 -0.56 14.77
CA VAL A 34 -17.12 -1.25 14.79
C VAL A 34 -17.12 -2.48 13.88
N GLU A 35 -18.17 -3.30 13.88
CA GLU A 35 -18.27 -4.45 13.00
C GLU A 35 -18.38 -4.04 11.52
N LEU A 36 -19.10 -2.95 11.23
CA LEU A 36 -19.20 -2.39 9.88
C LEU A 36 -17.85 -1.86 9.40
N ALA A 37 -17.14 -1.07 10.22
CA ALA A 37 -15.81 -0.58 9.91
C ALA A 37 -14.82 -1.73 9.68
N LYS A 38 -14.88 -2.79 10.50
CA LYS A 38 -14.08 -4.01 10.27
C LYS A 38 -14.42 -4.67 8.93
N ALA A 39 -15.70 -4.78 8.58
CA ALA A 39 -16.13 -5.36 7.32
C ALA A 39 -15.63 -4.54 6.12
N GLU A 40 -15.75 -3.21 6.17
CA GLU A 40 -15.29 -2.30 5.13
C GLU A 40 -13.76 -2.32 4.98
N LEU A 41 -13.03 -2.35 6.10
CA LEU A 41 -11.58 -2.51 6.11
C LEU A 41 -11.17 -3.85 5.49
N LYS A 42 -11.84 -4.95 5.84
CA LYS A 42 -11.55 -6.28 5.29
C LYS A 42 -11.83 -6.33 3.78
N GLN A 43 -12.93 -5.74 3.33
CA GLN A 43 -13.27 -5.67 1.91
C GLN A 43 -12.25 -4.83 1.15
N SER A 44 -11.87 -3.67 1.70
CA SER A 44 -10.85 -2.78 1.14
C SER A 44 -9.48 -3.46 1.08
N ALA A 45 -9.05 -4.11 2.16
CA ALA A 45 -7.81 -4.87 2.22
C ALA A 45 -7.79 -6.03 1.21
N THR A 46 -8.91 -6.73 1.06
CA THR A 46 -9.03 -7.82 0.08
C THR A 46 -8.94 -7.30 -1.36
N LYS A 47 -9.64 -6.20 -1.66
CA LYS A 47 -9.62 -5.58 -2.99
C LYS A 47 -8.25 -5.03 -3.33
N ALA A 48 -7.63 -4.31 -2.39
CA ALA A 48 -6.27 -3.81 -2.51
C ALA A 48 -5.27 -4.97 -2.66
N GLY A 49 -5.38 -6.02 -1.83
CA GLY A 49 -4.52 -7.19 -1.88
C GLY A 49 -4.62 -7.94 -3.22
N LYS A 50 -5.83 -8.15 -3.75
CA LYS A 50 -6.03 -8.74 -5.07
C LYS A 50 -5.45 -7.85 -6.17
N GLY A 51 -5.69 -6.54 -6.10
CA GLY A 51 -5.14 -5.56 -7.05
C GLY A 51 -3.61 -5.58 -7.09
N SER A 52 -2.98 -5.43 -5.92
CA SER A 52 -1.52 -5.49 -5.78
C SER A 52 -0.95 -6.85 -6.19
N GLY A 53 -1.64 -7.95 -5.88
CA GLY A 53 -1.24 -9.30 -6.32
C GLY A 53 -1.29 -9.47 -7.83
N MET A 54 -2.34 -8.97 -8.50
CA MET A 54 -2.43 -8.98 -9.97
C MET A 54 -1.35 -8.12 -10.61
N LEU A 55 -1.03 -6.94 -10.05
CA LEU A 55 0.05 -6.10 -10.58
C LEU A 55 1.43 -6.73 -10.39
N ALA A 56 1.69 -7.36 -9.23
CA ALA A 56 2.92 -8.11 -9.02
C ALA A 56 3.04 -9.27 -10.01
N GLY A 57 1.97 -10.05 -10.20
CA GLY A 57 1.90 -11.12 -11.18
C GLY A 57 2.12 -10.63 -12.62
N ALA A 58 1.52 -9.50 -12.99
CA ALA A 58 1.71 -8.87 -14.29
C ALA A 58 3.16 -8.41 -14.49
N GLY A 59 3.83 -7.90 -13.44
CA GLY A 59 5.25 -7.56 -13.48
C GLY A 59 6.13 -8.77 -13.78
N VAL A 60 5.89 -9.89 -13.09
CA VAL A 60 6.62 -11.16 -13.33
C VAL A 60 6.35 -11.70 -14.73
N ALA A 61 5.07 -11.76 -15.14
CA ALA A 61 4.70 -12.22 -16.47
C ALA A 61 5.31 -11.33 -17.58
N GLY A 62 5.25 -10.01 -17.40
CA GLY A 62 5.89 -9.05 -18.31
C GLY A 62 7.40 -9.23 -18.40
N HIS A 63 8.07 -9.52 -17.28
CA HIS A 63 9.50 -9.84 -17.28
C HIS A 63 9.81 -11.09 -18.14
N PHE A 64 9.03 -12.17 -17.99
CA PHE A 64 9.20 -13.36 -18.83
C PHE A 64 8.92 -13.09 -20.32
N VAL A 65 7.90 -12.31 -20.64
CA VAL A 65 7.63 -11.88 -22.03
C VAL A 65 8.85 -11.17 -22.62
N LEU A 66 9.46 -10.25 -21.87
CA LEU A 66 10.66 -9.54 -22.31
C LEU A 66 11.87 -10.47 -22.52
N VAL A 67 12.06 -11.47 -21.66
CA VAL A 67 13.09 -12.50 -21.83
C VAL A 67 12.85 -13.31 -23.10
N PHE A 68 11.63 -13.82 -23.30
CA PHE A 68 11.33 -14.62 -24.49
C PHE A 68 11.38 -13.81 -25.78
N LEU A 69 10.95 -12.55 -25.79
CA LEU A 69 11.12 -11.65 -26.93
C LEU A 69 12.60 -11.39 -27.23
N SER A 70 13.44 -11.27 -26.21
CA SER A 70 14.89 -11.09 -26.39
C SER A 70 15.53 -12.31 -27.03
N LEU A 71 15.17 -13.51 -26.58
CA LEU A 71 15.62 -14.77 -27.18
C LEU A 71 15.10 -14.92 -28.61
N ALA A 72 13.82 -14.64 -28.85
CA ALA A 72 13.23 -14.69 -30.17
C ALA A 72 13.92 -13.73 -31.14
N LEU A 73 14.19 -12.49 -30.72
CA LEU A 73 14.94 -11.52 -31.51
C LEU A 73 16.37 -11.98 -31.78
N MET A 74 17.06 -12.51 -30.76
CA MET A 74 18.42 -13.03 -30.90
C MET A 74 18.47 -14.19 -31.91
N PHE A 75 17.54 -15.14 -31.83
CA PHE A 75 17.47 -16.27 -32.78
C PHE A 75 17.05 -15.83 -34.18
N ALA A 76 16.10 -14.89 -34.29
CA ALA A 76 15.70 -14.32 -35.57
C ALA A 76 16.89 -13.64 -36.27
N LEU A 77 17.64 -12.80 -35.56
CA LEU A 77 18.88 -12.20 -36.08
C LEU A 77 19.96 -13.26 -36.32
N GLY A 78 20.05 -14.27 -35.47
CA GLY A 78 20.97 -15.40 -35.60
C GLY A 78 20.74 -16.25 -36.86
N ALA A 79 19.55 -16.20 -37.46
CA ALA A 79 19.28 -16.81 -38.76
C ALA A 79 19.88 -16.01 -39.93
N LEU A 80 20.17 -14.72 -39.74
CA LEU A 80 20.71 -13.82 -40.75
C LEU A 80 22.22 -13.54 -40.56
N MET A 81 22.74 -13.71 -39.34
CA MET A 81 24.13 -13.42 -38.98
C MET A 81 24.63 -14.31 -37.82
N PRO A 82 25.95 -14.37 -37.54
CA PRO A 82 26.45 -15.16 -36.42
C PRO A 82 25.81 -14.77 -35.09
N LEU A 83 25.46 -15.78 -34.28
CA LEU A 83 24.68 -15.60 -33.05
C LEU A 83 25.34 -14.63 -32.04
N GLY A 84 26.67 -14.54 -32.04
CA GLY A 84 27.40 -13.57 -31.20
C GLY A 84 27.07 -12.12 -31.54
N TRP A 85 26.97 -11.76 -32.83
CA TRP A 85 26.59 -10.41 -33.26
C TRP A 85 25.12 -10.11 -32.98
N ALA A 86 24.25 -11.11 -33.16
CA ALA A 86 22.85 -11.01 -32.77
C ALA A 86 22.70 -10.73 -31.26
N ALA A 87 23.43 -11.46 -30.42
CA ALA A 87 23.43 -11.24 -28.98
C ALA A 87 23.95 -9.84 -28.58
N LEU A 88 24.99 -9.34 -29.25
CA LEU A 88 25.48 -7.98 -29.03
C LEU A 88 24.43 -6.91 -29.38
N ILE A 89 23.70 -7.07 -30.49
CA ILE A 89 22.63 -6.14 -30.86
C ILE A 89 21.54 -6.12 -29.79
N VAL A 90 21.08 -7.30 -29.34
CA VAL A 90 20.07 -7.40 -28.27
C VAL A 90 20.59 -6.80 -26.95
N ALA A 91 21.86 -6.99 -26.62
CA ALA A 91 22.49 -6.38 -25.45
C ALA A 91 22.52 -4.85 -25.53
N VAL A 92 22.81 -4.27 -26.70
CA VAL A 92 22.77 -2.82 -26.92
C VAL A 92 21.35 -2.28 -26.74
N VAL A 93 20.33 -2.96 -27.27
CA VAL A 93 18.92 -2.57 -27.09
C VAL A 93 18.55 -2.52 -25.60
N TRP A 94 18.94 -3.54 -24.83
CA TRP A 94 18.74 -3.54 -23.38
C TRP A 94 19.55 -2.48 -22.66
N GLY A 95 20.79 -2.22 -23.08
CA GLY A 95 21.63 -1.15 -22.54
C GLY A 95 20.99 0.23 -22.69
N ILE A 96 20.45 0.53 -23.88
CA ILE A 96 19.70 1.78 -24.13
C ILE A 96 18.45 1.83 -23.25
N THR A 97 17.67 0.75 -23.22
CA THR A 97 16.45 0.67 -22.41
C THR A 97 16.77 0.92 -20.92
N ALA A 98 17.81 0.28 -20.39
CA ALA A 98 18.27 0.46 -19.02
C ALA A 98 18.73 1.90 -18.74
N ALA A 99 19.47 2.52 -19.66
CA ALA A 99 19.90 3.91 -19.53
C ALA A 99 18.70 4.88 -19.46
N VAL A 100 17.70 4.68 -20.32
CA VAL A 100 16.46 5.48 -20.31
C VAL A 100 15.69 5.29 -19.01
N LEU A 101 15.45 4.05 -18.59
CA LEU A 101 14.74 3.74 -17.35
C LEU A 101 15.47 4.30 -16.13
N ALA A 102 16.79 4.16 -16.05
CA ALA A 102 17.60 4.72 -14.98
C ALA A 102 17.54 6.26 -14.96
N SER A 103 17.54 6.90 -16.13
CA SER A 103 17.42 8.36 -16.23
C SER A 103 16.05 8.85 -15.76
N ILE A 104 14.96 8.21 -16.18
CA ILE A 104 13.60 8.53 -15.74
C ILE A 104 13.47 8.28 -14.23
N GLY A 105 13.88 7.10 -13.74
CA GLY A 105 13.83 6.77 -12.32
C GLY A 105 14.59 7.77 -11.47
N ARG A 106 15.79 8.18 -11.90
CA ARG A 106 16.56 9.24 -11.22
C ARG A 106 15.83 10.59 -11.24
N LYS A 107 15.11 10.94 -12.31
CA LYS A 107 14.33 12.17 -12.39
C LYS A 107 13.13 12.13 -11.43
N GLU A 108 12.37 11.04 -11.43
CA GLU A 108 11.23 10.85 -10.53
C GLU A 108 11.68 10.90 -9.06
N LEU A 109 12.75 10.17 -8.71
CA LEU A 109 13.31 10.18 -7.36
C LEU A 109 13.78 11.58 -6.92
N LYS A 110 14.31 12.39 -7.85
CA LYS A 110 14.68 13.79 -7.57
C LYS A 110 13.48 14.72 -7.42
N GLN A 111 12.35 14.39 -8.05
CA GLN A 111 11.11 15.16 -7.96
C GLN A 111 10.31 14.86 -6.69
N ILE A 112 10.55 13.70 -6.06
CA ILE A 112 10.08 13.42 -4.71
C ILE A 112 10.86 14.35 -3.75
N LYS A 113 10.33 15.56 -3.55
CA LYS A 113 10.76 16.51 -2.52
C LYS A 113 10.67 15.78 -1.17
N GLY A 114 11.82 15.37 -0.62
CA GLY A 114 11.88 14.83 0.73
C GLY A 114 12.50 13.43 0.90
N LEU A 115 13.40 12.97 0.03
CA LEU A 115 14.52 12.20 0.58
C LEU A 115 15.41 13.23 1.30
N PRO A 116 15.37 13.31 2.64
CA PRO A 116 16.29 14.19 3.30
C PRO A 116 17.67 13.61 3.02
N GLN A 117 18.63 14.47 2.75
CA GLN A 117 20.06 14.10 2.77
C GLN A 117 20.49 13.81 4.22
N THR A 118 19.63 13.14 5.03
CA THR A 118 19.83 12.72 6.42
C THR A 118 20.76 11.50 6.48
N GLY A 119 21.94 11.66 5.89
CA GLY A 119 23.16 11.17 6.52
C GLY A 119 23.85 12.30 7.26
N GLU A 120 23.87 13.52 6.70
CA GLU A 120 24.60 14.66 7.25
C GLU A 120 23.86 15.39 8.39
N THR A 121 22.54 15.54 8.33
CA THR A 121 21.77 16.20 9.41
C THR A 121 21.74 15.39 10.71
N LEU A 122 21.97 14.08 10.66
CA LEU A 122 22.10 13.24 11.87
C LEU A 122 23.48 13.39 12.53
N SER A 123 24.50 13.88 11.81
CA SER A 123 25.82 14.20 12.34
C SER A 123 25.91 15.60 12.96
N GLU A 124 24.91 16.47 12.72
CA GLU A 124 24.81 17.80 13.33
C GLU A 124 24.04 17.84 14.65
N ILE A 125 23.50 16.70 15.14
CA ILE A 125 22.87 16.66 16.47
C ILE A 125 24.00 16.83 17.51
N PRO A 126 24.08 17.97 18.22
CA PRO A 126 25.16 18.24 19.17
C PRO A 126 25.11 17.25 20.34
N PRO A 127 26.25 16.87 20.94
CA PRO A 127 26.30 15.95 22.08
C PRO A 127 25.67 16.50 23.38
N THR A 128 24.94 17.62 23.33
CA THR A 128 24.33 18.28 24.48
C THR A 128 22.97 17.71 24.86
N LEU A 129 22.40 16.79 24.06
CA LEU A 129 21.31 15.93 24.54
C LEU A 129 21.91 14.73 25.27
N LYS A 130 22.53 15.00 26.43
CA LYS A 130 22.63 14.04 27.54
C LYS A 130 21.42 14.26 28.45
N PRO A 131 20.39 13.41 28.40
CA PRO A 131 19.36 13.38 29.44
C PRO A 131 19.99 12.72 30.67
N GLY A 132 20.59 13.52 31.54
CA GLY A 132 21.17 13.02 32.78
C GLY A 132 22.35 13.84 33.21
N GLU A 133 22.09 15.04 33.73
CA GLU A 133 22.88 15.67 34.81
C GLU A 133 22.28 17.05 35.12
N VAL A 134 21.08 17.06 35.73
CA VAL A 134 20.75 18.11 36.70
C VAL A 134 20.24 17.39 37.94
N ASN A 135 21.22 17.04 38.77
CA ASN A 135 21.06 16.36 40.04
C ASN A 135 21.24 17.41 41.14
N ARG A 136 20.41 17.30 42.19
CA ARG A 136 20.64 17.71 43.58
C ARG A 136 20.83 19.18 43.94
#